data_AF-A0A2I0CYE1-F1
#
_entry.id   AF-A0A2I0CYE1-F1
#
_cell.length_a   1.000
_cell.length_b   1.000
_cell.length_c   1.000
_cell.angle_alpha   90.00
_cell.angle_beta   90.00
_cell.angle_gamma   90.00
#
_symmetry.space_group_name_H-M   'P 1'
#
loop_
_entity.id
_entity.type
_entity.pdbx_description
1 polymer ?
#
loop_
_entity_poly.entity_id
_entity_poly.type
_entity_poly.pdbx_seq_one_letter_code
_entity_poly.pdbx_strand_id
1 'polypeptide(L)'
;MQARYRFALPVLVVLFMFFAGCIHSPAETTAPATPQTVVTPLPPTAPAACSLTPGPRQTLPAYEDVSITVDRNTITNNPTITVRFDGGLGNGMVQRMTVTIIRSDCVTEQQFRDNPVVGTSITQMGTLDTDRVIVVLVMTSGDQYTVIDQNYPFPVRMG
;
A
#
# COMPACT_ATOMS: atom_id res chain seq x y z
N MET A 1 50.10 29.00 41.19
CA MET A 1 48.87 29.49 40.52
C MET A 1 47.65 28.64 40.93
N GLN A 2 47.29 28.62 42.22
CA GLN A 2 46.20 27.76 42.77
C GLN A 2 44.94 28.55 43.21
N ALA A 3 44.85 29.82 42.84
CA ALA A 3 43.77 30.72 43.28
C ALA A 3 42.54 30.73 42.36
N ARG A 4 42.59 30.08 41.18
CA ARG A 4 41.49 30.11 40.20
C ARG A 4 40.42 29.03 40.39
N TYR A 5 40.73 27.95 41.11
CA TYR A 5 39.80 26.81 41.31
C TYR A 5 39.01 26.86 42.62
N ARG A 6 39.27 27.83 43.51
CA ARG A 6 38.55 27.96 44.79
C ARG A 6 37.13 28.50 44.64
N PHE A 7 36.81 29.16 43.53
CA PHE A 7 35.47 29.68 43.23
C PHE A 7 34.71 28.85 42.19
N ALA A 8 35.37 27.92 41.47
CA ALA A 8 34.72 27.09 40.46
C ALA A 8 33.88 25.95 41.08
N LEU A 9 34.27 25.45 42.25
CA LEU A 9 33.57 24.37 42.96
C LEU A 9 32.20 24.78 43.54
N PRO A 10 32.02 25.93 44.24
CA PRO A 10 30.71 26.30 44.79
C PRO A 10 29.69 26.67 43.70
N VAL A 11 30.13 27.18 42.54
CA VAL A 11 29.24 27.56 41.42
C VAL A 11 28.64 26.32 40.75
N LEU A 12 29.39 25.21 40.67
CA LEU A 12 28.91 23.96 40.09
C LEU A 12 27.88 23.25 40.99
N VAL A 13 28.00 23.37 42.31
CA VAL A 13 27.11 22.71 43.29
C VAL A 13 25.75 23.40 43.38
N VAL A 14 25.69 24.73 43.22
CA VAL A 14 24.41 25.48 43.22
C VAL A 14 23.60 25.23 41.94
N LEU A 15 24.24 24.88 40.83
CA LEU A 15 23.56 24.58 39.56
C LEU A 15 22.81 23.23 39.59
N PHE A 16 23.22 22.29 40.45
CA PHE A 16 22.61 20.95 40.54
C PHE A 16 21.42 20.84 41.51
N MET A 17 21.07 21.91 42.24
CA MET A 17 20.07 21.87 43.31
C MET A 17 18.65 22.35 42.92
N PHE A 18 18.34 22.51 41.64
CA PHE A 18 17.00 22.88 41.15
C PHE A 18 16.18 21.69 40.59
N PHE A 19 16.31 20.51 41.18
CA PHE A 19 15.32 19.44 41.06
C PHE A 19 14.59 19.26 42.40
N ALA A 20 13.53 20.04 42.63
CA ALA A 20 12.49 19.67 43.59
C ALA A 20 11.19 20.43 43.33
N GLY A 21 10.20 19.70 42.82
CA GLY A 21 8.81 19.88 43.25
C GLY A 21 7.90 20.65 42.31
N CYS A 22 7.13 19.91 41.52
CA CYS A 22 5.67 20.06 41.46
C CYS A 22 5.08 18.69 41.08
N ILE A 23 4.63 17.94 42.09
CA ILE A 23 3.66 16.86 41.88
C ILE A 23 2.31 17.57 41.70
N HIS A 24 1.73 17.52 40.51
CA HIS A 24 0.34 17.89 40.28
C HIS A 24 -0.36 16.75 39.54
N SER A 25 -1.36 16.17 40.18
CA SER A 25 -2.26 15.15 39.64
C SER A 25 -3.02 15.66 38.41
N PRO A 26 -3.52 14.78 37.54
CA PRO A 26 -4.02 15.17 36.23
C PRO A 26 -5.39 15.83 36.33
N ALA A 27 -5.54 17.01 35.72
CA ALA A 27 -6.84 17.50 35.28
C ALA A 27 -7.11 16.92 33.88
N GLU A 28 -8.14 16.08 33.78
CA GLU A 28 -8.69 15.61 32.50
C GLU A 28 -9.18 16.82 31.70
N THR A 29 -8.34 17.27 30.76
CA THR A 29 -8.77 18.17 29.70
C THR A 29 -9.33 17.30 28.58
N THR A 30 -10.63 17.43 28.35
CA THR A 30 -11.36 16.82 27.24
C THR A 30 -10.72 17.25 25.92
N ALA A 31 -10.01 16.33 25.28
CA ALA A 31 -9.47 16.54 23.94
C ALA A 31 -10.64 16.62 22.93
N PRO A 32 -10.60 17.53 21.94
CA PRO A 32 -11.52 17.52 20.81
C PRO A 32 -11.45 16.17 20.11
N ALA A 33 -12.62 15.59 19.83
CA ALA A 33 -12.75 14.31 19.15
C ALA A 33 -12.05 14.34 17.78
N THR A 34 -10.93 13.64 17.66
CA THR A 34 -10.36 13.22 16.38
C THR A 34 -11.42 12.38 15.67
N PRO A 35 -11.74 12.63 14.39
CA PRO A 35 -12.65 11.76 13.65
C PRO A 35 -12.08 10.35 13.65
N GLN A 36 -12.82 9.41 14.25
CA GLN A 36 -12.49 8.00 14.21
C GLN A 36 -12.66 7.54 12.77
N THR A 37 -11.55 7.25 12.10
CA THR A 37 -11.56 6.49 10.86
C THR A 37 -12.14 5.12 11.20
N VAL A 38 -13.37 4.87 10.76
CA VAL A 38 -14.00 3.55 10.89
C VAL A 38 -13.23 2.61 9.96
N VAL A 39 -12.22 1.92 10.50
CA VAL A 39 -11.59 0.80 9.82
C VAL A 39 -12.62 -0.31 9.81
N THR A 40 -13.31 -0.47 8.68
CA THR A 40 -14.18 -1.62 8.47
C THR A 40 -13.28 -2.82 8.20
N PRO A 41 -13.20 -3.84 9.08
CA PRO A 41 -12.46 -5.05 8.76
C PRO A 41 -13.14 -5.75 7.58
N LEU A 42 -12.39 -5.94 6.49
CA LEU A 42 -12.84 -6.73 5.35
C LEU A 42 -13.07 -8.18 5.82
N PRO A 43 -14.19 -8.84 5.43
CA PRO A 43 -14.43 -10.23 5.79
C PRO A 43 -13.30 -11.14 5.27
N PRO A 44 -13.00 -12.24 5.98
CA PRO A 44 -11.94 -13.16 5.60
C PRO A 44 -12.20 -13.74 4.20
N THR A 45 -11.22 -13.62 3.32
CA THR A 45 -11.24 -14.16 1.95
C THR A 45 -11.28 -15.70 2.02
N ALA A 46 -12.47 -16.27 1.90
CA ALA A 46 -12.64 -17.68 1.56
C ALA A 46 -11.91 -17.97 0.23
N PRO A 47 -11.37 -19.18 -0.02
CA PRO A 47 -10.85 -19.53 -1.33
C PRO A 47 -11.95 -19.30 -2.36
N ALA A 48 -11.76 -18.27 -3.19
CA ALA A 48 -12.77 -17.86 -4.15
C ALA A 48 -13.00 -19.02 -5.11
N ALA A 49 -14.23 -19.52 -5.17
CA ALA A 49 -14.69 -20.22 -6.35
C ALA A 49 -14.33 -19.35 -7.57
N CYS A 50 -13.77 -19.97 -8.62
CA CYS A 50 -13.43 -19.31 -9.88
C CYS A 50 -14.58 -18.38 -10.31
N SER A 51 -14.36 -17.08 -10.14
CA SER A 51 -15.37 -16.05 -10.41
C SER A 51 -14.79 -14.99 -11.32
N LEU A 52 -15.29 -14.97 -12.55
CA LEU A 52 -15.02 -13.93 -13.54
C LEU A 52 -15.97 -12.73 -13.37
N THR A 53 -16.68 -12.61 -12.24
CA THR A 53 -17.51 -11.43 -11.94
C THR A 53 -16.66 -10.41 -11.20
N PRO A 54 -16.38 -9.23 -11.79
CA PRO A 54 -15.60 -8.19 -11.12
C PRO A 54 -16.26 -7.72 -9.83
N GLY A 55 -15.42 -7.45 -8.82
CA GLY A 55 -15.82 -6.89 -7.54
C GLY A 55 -15.76 -5.36 -7.51
N PRO A 56 -16.02 -4.75 -6.34
CA PRO A 56 -15.90 -3.31 -6.16
C PRO A 56 -14.43 -2.85 -6.26
N ARG A 57 -14.23 -1.66 -6.83
CA ARG A 57 -12.94 -0.98 -6.96
C ARG A 57 -12.89 0.22 -6.04
N GLN A 58 -11.70 0.55 -5.56
CA GLN A 58 -11.45 1.71 -4.73
C GLN A 58 -10.66 2.77 -5.50
N THR A 59 -10.93 4.03 -5.21
CA THR A 59 -10.16 5.15 -5.75
C THR A 59 -9.14 5.59 -4.70
N LEU A 60 -7.91 5.80 -5.12
CA LEU A 60 -6.86 6.27 -4.23
C LEU A 60 -7.11 7.74 -3.85
N PRO A 61 -6.75 8.15 -2.62
CA PRO A 61 -6.65 9.56 -2.29
C PRO A 61 -5.70 10.27 -3.27
N ALA A 62 -5.99 11.54 -3.58
CA ALA A 62 -5.23 12.27 -4.61
C ALA A 62 -3.71 12.32 -4.34
N TYR A 63 -3.28 12.32 -3.08
CA TYR A 63 -1.86 12.36 -2.70
C TYR A 63 -1.16 10.98 -2.79
N GLU A 64 -1.93 9.90 -2.88
CA GLU A 64 -1.49 8.51 -3.06
C GLU A 64 -1.68 8.02 -4.51
N ASP A 65 -2.14 8.89 -5.41
CA ASP A 65 -2.57 8.50 -6.76
C ASP A 65 -1.43 7.88 -7.59
N VAL A 66 -1.72 6.75 -8.23
CA VAL A 66 -0.82 6.02 -9.13
C VAL A 66 -1.59 5.41 -10.29
N SER A 67 -0.94 5.31 -11.44
CA SER A 67 -1.44 4.65 -12.64
C SER A 67 -0.85 3.25 -12.77
N ILE A 68 -1.69 2.34 -13.27
CA ILE A 68 -1.33 0.95 -13.56
C ILE A 68 -1.96 0.59 -14.90
N THR A 69 -1.14 0.05 -15.80
CA THR A 69 -1.59 -0.44 -17.10
C THR A 69 -1.69 -1.95 -17.06
N VAL A 70 -2.76 -2.49 -17.64
CA VAL A 70 -2.92 -3.93 -17.90
C VAL A 70 -2.98 -4.13 -19.40
N ASP A 71 -2.04 -4.93 -19.92
CA ASP A 71 -1.94 -5.25 -21.33
C ASP A 71 -2.08 -6.76 -21.55
N ARG A 72 -2.74 -7.15 -22.64
CA ARG A 72 -2.81 -8.53 -23.10
C ARG A 72 -2.10 -8.65 -24.43
N ASN A 73 -1.20 -9.63 -24.55
CA ASN A 73 -0.58 -9.90 -25.83
C ASN A 73 -1.62 -10.50 -26.83
N THR A 74 -1.27 -10.50 -28.11
CA THR A 74 -2.08 -11.09 -29.18
C THR A 74 -1.61 -12.49 -29.59
N ILE A 75 -0.80 -13.16 -28.75
CA ILE A 75 -0.08 -14.39 -29.12
C ILE A 75 -0.88 -15.61 -28.67
N THR A 76 -1.52 -16.30 -29.60
CA THR A 76 -2.47 -17.39 -29.31
C THR A 76 -1.82 -18.63 -28.67
N ASN A 77 -0.57 -18.96 -29.00
CA ASN A 77 0.12 -20.14 -28.44
C ASN A 77 0.81 -19.86 -27.09
N ASN A 78 0.86 -18.59 -26.66
CA ASN A 78 1.44 -18.18 -25.40
C ASN A 78 0.75 -16.89 -24.91
N PRO A 79 -0.55 -16.95 -24.56
CA PRO A 79 -1.30 -15.78 -24.15
C PRO A 79 -0.82 -15.29 -22.79
N THR A 80 -0.40 -14.03 -22.71
CA THR A 80 0.08 -13.42 -21.46
C THR A 80 -0.66 -12.14 -21.13
N ILE A 81 -0.78 -11.87 -19.84
CA ILE A 81 -1.28 -10.61 -19.28
C ILE A 81 -0.14 -9.95 -18.53
N THR A 82 0.18 -8.71 -18.88
CA THR A 82 1.22 -7.91 -18.25
C THR A 82 0.57 -6.74 -17.51
N VAL A 83 0.77 -6.70 -16.20
CA VAL A 83 0.40 -5.57 -15.35
C VAL A 83 1.64 -4.76 -15.07
N ARG A 84 1.62 -3.46 -15.39
CA ARG A 84 2.76 -2.55 -15.29
C ARG A 84 2.42 -1.36 -14.41
N PHE A 85 3.29 -1.08 -13.46
CA PHE A 85 3.21 0.09 -12.60
C PHE A 85 3.74 1.33 -13.35
N ASP A 86 2.89 2.33 -13.56
CA ASP A 86 3.24 3.57 -14.29
C ASP A 86 3.78 4.67 -13.38
N GLY A 87 3.58 4.54 -12.06
CA GLY A 87 3.86 5.59 -11.09
C GLY A 87 2.74 6.63 -11.01
N GLY A 88 3.05 7.77 -10.40
CA GLY A 88 2.11 8.82 -10.06
C GLY A 88 2.61 9.61 -8.86
N LEU A 89 1.74 10.45 -8.28
CA LEU A 89 2.09 11.26 -7.12
C LEU A 89 2.41 10.38 -5.89
N GLY A 90 1.71 9.26 -5.74
CA GLY A 90 1.88 8.29 -4.66
C GLY A 90 2.96 7.24 -4.87
N ASN A 91 3.83 7.36 -5.88
CA ASN A 91 4.82 6.33 -6.21
C ASN A 91 5.68 5.89 -5.01
N GLY A 92 6.16 6.84 -4.19
CA GLY A 92 6.95 6.55 -2.99
C GLY A 92 6.14 6.00 -1.81
N MET A 93 4.82 5.85 -1.95
CA MET A 93 3.92 5.38 -0.90
C MET A 93 3.45 3.94 -1.12
N VAL A 94 3.70 3.34 -2.29
CA VAL A 94 3.30 1.95 -2.57
C VAL A 94 4.35 0.98 -2.02
N GLN A 95 3.99 0.21 -1.00
CA GLN A 95 4.86 -0.84 -0.44
C GLN A 95 4.77 -2.16 -1.21
N ARG A 96 3.58 -2.51 -1.72
CA ARG A 96 3.38 -3.77 -2.45
C ARG A 96 2.30 -3.62 -3.50
N MET A 97 2.58 -4.13 -4.69
CA MET A 97 1.59 -4.38 -5.74
C MET A 97 1.38 -5.88 -5.87
N THR A 98 0.18 -6.34 -5.60
CA THR A 98 -0.24 -7.73 -5.78
C THR A 98 -1.16 -7.83 -6.99
N VAL A 99 -0.89 -8.79 -7.87
CA VAL A 99 -1.67 -9.05 -9.08
C VAL A 99 -2.19 -10.47 -9.02
N THR A 100 -3.51 -10.60 -9.02
CA THR A 100 -4.21 -11.88 -9.10
C THR A 100 -4.93 -11.96 -10.44
N ILE A 101 -4.70 -13.05 -11.18
CA ILE A 101 -5.39 -13.35 -12.44
C ILE A 101 -6.22 -14.59 -12.23
N ILE A 102 -7.54 -14.46 -12.45
CA ILE A 102 -8.48 -15.57 -12.49
C ILE A 102 -8.77 -15.84 -13.96
N ARG A 103 -8.25 -16.95 -14.45
CA ARG A 103 -8.37 -17.37 -15.85
C ARG A 103 -9.76 -17.94 -16.15
N SER A 104 -10.16 -17.90 -17.41
CA SER A 104 -11.42 -18.50 -17.87
C SER A 104 -11.50 -20.02 -17.62
N ASP A 105 -10.35 -20.70 -17.59
CA ASP A 105 -10.22 -22.13 -17.27
C ASP A 105 -10.17 -22.42 -15.76
N CYS A 106 -10.48 -21.42 -14.94
CA CYS A 106 -10.53 -21.49 -13.49
C CYS A 106 -9.22 -21.71 -12.75
N VAL A 107 -8.09 -21.56 -13.44
CA VAL A 107 -6.80 -21.42 -12.75
C VAL A 107 -6.64 -20.00 -12.24
N THR A 108 -6.23 -19.88 -10.98
CA THR A 108 -5.93 -18.59 -10.35
C THR A 108 -4.43 -18.52 -10.09
N GLU A 109 -3.78 -17.49 -10.63
CA GLU A 109 -2.38 -17.20 -10.40
C GLU A 109 -2.26 -15.87 -9.66
N GLN A 110 -1.33 -15.78 -8.72
CA GLN A 110 -1.07 -14.57 -7.96
C GLN A 110 0.44 -14.35 -7.85
N GLN A 111 0.85 -13.12 -8.11
CA GLN A 111 2.23 -12.65 -7.92
C GLN A 111 2.24 -11.26 -7.31
N PHE A 112 3.37 -10.86 -6.74
CA PHE A 112 3.53 -9.53 -6.18
C PHE A 112 4.92 -8.94 -6.46
N ARG A 113 5.02 -7.62 -6.29
CA ARG A 113 6.28 -6.87 -6.26
C ARG A 113 6.25 -5.92 -5.07
N ASP A 114 7.31 -5.99 -4.28
CA ASP A 114 7.54 -5.06 -3.18
C ASP A 114 8.23 -3.80 -3.70
N ASN A 115 7.82 -2.66 -3.16
CA ASN A 115 8.33 -1.32 -3.48
C ASN A 115 8.45 -1.10 -5.00
N PRO A 116 7.36 -1.27 -5.77
CA PRO A 116 7.41 -1.14 -7.23
C PRO A 116 7.82 0.28 -7.62
N VAL A 117 8.79 0.38 -8.53
CA VAL A 117 9.14 1.64 -9.19
C VAL A 117 8.49 1.70 -10.56
N VAL A 118 8.46 2.89 -11.19
CA VAL A 118 7.94 3.08 -12.56
C VAL A 118 8.55 2.05 -13.51
N GLY A 119 7.71 1.36 -14.25
CA GLY A 119 8.09 0.31 -15.19
C GLY A 119 8.15 -1.10 -14.60
N THR A 120 8.02 -1.25 -13.28
CA THR A 120 7.90 -2.57 -12.64
C THR A 120 6.69 -3.31 -13.20
N SER A 121 6.89 -4.55 -13.63
CA SER A 121 5.82 -5.36 -14.22
C SER A 121 5.73 -6.78 -13.65
N ILE A 122 4.53 -7.33 -13.71
CA ILE A 122 4.20 -8.72 -13.46
C ILE A 122 3.56 -9.26 -14.74
N THR A 123 4.12 -10.34 -15.28
CA THR A 123 3.56 -11.05 -16.44
C THR A 123 3.18 -12.45 -16.01
N GLN A 124 1.93 -12.83 -16.26
CA GLN A 124 1.38 -14.14 -15.93
C GLN A 124 0.63 -14.72 -17.14
N MET A 125 0.32 -16.01 -17.09
CA MET A 125 -0.40 -16.68 -18.16
C MET A 125 -1.87 -16.24 -18.18
N GLY A 126 -2.38 -15.98 -19.37
CA GLY A 126 -3.82 -15.80 -19.62
C GLY A 126 -4.40 -16.98 -20.40
N THR A 127 -5.64 -16.82 -20.86
CA THR A 127 -6.34 -17.77 -21.74
C THR A 127 -6.62 -17.14 -23.11
N LEU A 128 -7.36 -17.81 -23.98
CA LEU A 128 -7.86 -17.19 -25.22
C LEU A 128 -9.26 -16.58 -25.06
N ASP A 129 -9.83 -16.65 -23.86
CA ASP A 129 -11.12 -16.04 -23.54
C ASP A 129 -10.91 -14.80 -22.68
N THR A 130 -11.90 -14.48 -21.85
CA THR A 130 -11.89 -13.35 -20.93
C THR A 130 -11.38 -13.80 -19.56
N ASP A 131 -10.29 -13.17 -19.12
CA ASP A 131 -9.71 -13.39 -17.79
C ASP A 131 -10.02 -12.18 -16.89
N ARG A 132 -10.12 -12.40 -15.58
CA ARG A 132 -10.29 -11.33 -14.60
C ARG A 132 -8.96 -10.98 -13.97
N VAL A 133 -8.63 -9.69 -13.96
CA VAL A 133 -7.40 -9.16 -13.35
C VAL A 133 -7.79 -8.33 -12.13
N ILE A 134 -7.16 -8.64 -11.01
CA ILE A 134 -7.31 -7.92 -9.74
C ILE A 134 -5.94 -7.38 -9.35
N VAL A 135 -5.86 -6.08 -9.08
CA VAL A 135 -4.65 -5.43 -8.58
C VAL A 135 -4.94 -4.78 -7.24
N VAL A 136 -4.18 -5.20 -6.23
CA VAL A 136 -4.26 -4.68 -4.86
C VAL A 136 -2.94 -4.00 -4.53
N LEU A 137 -3.03 -2.76 -4.05
CA LEU A 137 -1.91 -2.00 -3.53
C LEU A 137 -1.94 -1.99 -2.01
N VAL A 138 -0.77 -2.15 -1.40
CA VAL A 138 -0.54 -1.88 0.02
C VAL A 138 0.29 -0.60 0.12
N MET A 139 -0.20 0.39 0.85
CA MET A 139 0.47 1.68 1.05
C MET A 139 1.40 1.66 2.26
N THR A 140 2.26 2.67 2.39
CA THR A 140 3.16 2.83 3.53
C THR A 140 2.45 3.11 4.84
N SER A 141 1.22 3.64 4.78
CA SER A 141 0.32 3.75 5.94
C SER A 141 -0.18 2.39 6.44
N GLY A 142 -0.07 1.33 5.63
CA GLY A 142 -0.70 0.04 5.85
C GLY A 142 -2.07 -0.12 5.20
N ASP A 143 -2.62 0.94 4.62
CA ASP A 143 -3.89 0.90 3.88
C ASP A 143 -3.80 0.02 2.64
N GLN A 144 -4.90 -0.62 2.27
CA GLN A 144 -4.99 -1.52 1.13
C GLN A 144 -6.11 -1.13 0.19
N TYR A 145 -5.79 -1.05 -1.10
CA TYR A 145 -6.72 -0.62 -2.13
C TYR A 145 -6.78 -1.60 -3.30
N THR A 146 -7.97 -2.09 -3.61
CA THR A 146 -8.24 -2.80 -4.87
C THR A 146 -8.47 -1.77 -5.97
N VAL A 147 -7.41 -1.44 -6.71
CA VAL A 147 -7.42 -0.37 -7.72
C VAL A 147 -7.88 -0.87 -9.09
N ILE A 148 -7.65 -2.15 -9.39
CA ILE A 148 -8.17 -2.82 -10.59
C ILE A 148 -8.89 -4.09 -10.14
N ASP A 149 -10.10 -4.27 -10.67
CA ASP A 149 -10.85 -5.52 -10.60
C ASP A 149 -11.77 -5.51 -11.83
N GLN A 150 -11.30 -6.10 -12.93
CA GLN A 150 -11.91 -5.99 -14.25
C GLN A 150 -11.65 -7.23 -15.11
N ASN A 151 -12.50 -7.41 -16.11
CA ASN A 151 -12.37 -8.46 -17.11
C ASN A 151 -11.61 -7.94 -18.33
N TYR A 152 -10.68 -8.74 -18.83
CA TYR A 152 -9.82 -8.43 -19.96
C TYR A 152 -9.99 -9.51 -21.03
N PRO A 153 -10.79 -9.27 -22.10
CA PRO A 153 -10.94 -10.23 -23.19
C PRO A 153 -9.63 -10.40 -23.96
N PHE A 154 -9.39 -11.59 -24.52
CA PHE A 154 -8.26 -11.79 -25.41
C PHE A 154 -8.41 -10.90 -26.66
N PRO A 155 -7.39 -10.12 -27.03
CA PRO A 155 -7.51 -9.22 -28.18
C PRO A 155 -7.69 -9.99 -29.48
N VAL A 156 -8.71 -9.63 -30.26
CA VAL A 156 -8.89 -10.15 -31.62
C VAL A 156 -7.96 -9.38 -32.56
N ARG A 157 -7.13 -10.07 -33.36
CA ARG A 157 -6.39 -9.41 -34.45
C ARG A 157 -7.41 -8.94 -35.49
N MET A 158 -7.70 -7.63 -35.53
CA MET A 158 -8.27 -7.04 -36.73
C MET A 158 -7.16 -7.04 -37.78
N GLY A 159 -7.31 -7.88 -38.80
CA GLY A 159 -6.41 -8.00 -39.94
C GLY A 159 -6.49 -6.80 -40.88
#